data_AF-A0A951VQJ4-F1
#
_entry.id   AF-A0A951VQJ4-F1
#
_cell.length_a   1.000
_cell.length_b   1.000
_cell.length_c   1.000
_cell.angle_alpha   90.00
_cell.angle_beta   90.00
_cell.angle_gamma   90.00
#
_symmetry.space_group_name_H-M   'P 1'
#
loop_
_entity.id
_entity.type
_entity.pdbx_description
1 polymer ?
#
loop_
_entity_poly.entity_id
_entity_poly.type
_entity_poly.pdbx_seq_one_letter_code
_entity_poly.pdbx_strand_id
1 'polypeptide(L)'
;MPGADPRAGVVLIAQFGCGACHRVPGIPGAKGAVGPPLDGFGRRGYVAGRIPNVPDGLVRWLVDPKAIDSQTVMPRVGLDHDQARHVAAYLYTLR
;
A
#
# COMPACT_ATOMS: atom_id res chain seq x y z
N MET A 1 -6.82 12.65 1.53
CA MET A 1 -7.98 11.87 1.06
C MET A 1 -9.12 12.08 2.05
N PRO A 2 -10.18 12.81 1.67
CA PRO A 2 -11.36 12.97 2.53
C PRO A 2 -11.90 11.61 2.96
N GLY A 3 -12.27 11.46 4.23
CA GLY A 3 -12.87 10.24 4.79
C GLY A 3 -11.93 9.05 5.05
N ALA A 4 -10.64 9.13 4.67
CA ALA A 4 -9.70 8.04 4.94
C ALA A 4 -8.96 8.24 6.27
N ASP A 5 -9.06 7.27 7.17
CA ASP A 5 -8.31 7.21 8.44
C ASP A 5 -7.00 6.37 8.34
N PRO A 6 -5.82 6.97 8.53
CA PRO A 6 -4.54 6.25 8.63
C PRO A 6 -4.48 5.20 9.74
N ARG A 7 -5.22 5.38 10.85
CA ARG A 7 -5.23 4.42 11.98
C ARG A 7 -5.95 3.14 11.58
N ALA A 8 -7.06 3.24 10.85
CA ALA A 8 -7.67 2.08 10.20
C ALA A 8 -6.70 1.42 9.21
N GLY A 9 -5.91 2.22 8.48
CA GLY A 9 -4.87 1.75 7.57
C GLY A 9 -3.84 0.83 8.25
N VAL A 10 -3.37 1.18 9.46
CA VAL A 10 -2.46 0.33 10.26
C VAL A 10 -3.04 -1.06 10.47
N VAL A 11 -4.31 -1.13 10.89
CA VAL A 11 -5.00 -2.40 11.17
C VAL A 11 -5.13 -3.24 9.90
N LEU A 12 -5.56 -2.61 8.80
CA LEU A 12 -5.73 -3.28 7.51
C LEU A 12 -4.41 -3.79 6.94
N ILE A 13 -3.32 -3.03 7.07
CA ILE A 13 -1.98 -3.47 6.61
C ILE A 13 -1.53 -4.74 7.33
N ALA A 14 -1.81 -4.84 8.64
CA ALA A 14 -1.51 -6.03 9.41
C ALA A 14 -2.43 -7.21 9.02
N GLN A 15 -3.74 -6.96 8.90
CA GLN A 15 -4.75 -7.97 8.60
C GLN A 15 -4.61 -8.59 7.19
N PHE A 16 -4.30 -7.76 6.19
CA PHE A 16 -4.18 -8.18 4.80
C PHE A 16 -2.76 -8.65 4.42
N GLY A 17 -1.89 -8.86 5.42
CA GLY A 17 -0.61 -9.55 5.22
C GLY A 17 0.44 -8.75 4.43
N CYS A 18 0.30 -7.43 4.32
CA CYS A 18 1.27 -6.59 3.59
C CYS A 18 2.70 -6.76 4.12
N GLY A 19 2.83 -7.02 5.42
CA GLY A 19 4.10 -7.26 6.12
C GLY A 19 4.85 -8.53 5.71
N ALA A 20 4.19 -9.48 5.04
CA ALA A 20 4.82 -10.69 4.53
C ALA A 20 5.80 -10.37 3.38
N CYS A 21 5.46 -9.36 2.56
CA CYS A 21 6.28 -8.96 1.42
C CYS A 21 7.07 -7.68 1.67
N HIS A 22 6.52 -6.74 2.45
CA HIS A 22 7.10 -5.43 2.66
C HIS A 22 7.55 -5.22 4.11
N ARG A 23 8.65 -4.48 4.28
CA ARG A 23 8.91 -3.77 5.53
C ARG A 23 8.00 -2.54 5.59
N VAL A 24 7.22 -2.44 6.65
CA VAL A 24 6.32 -1.30 6.87
C VAL A 24 6.64 -0.64 8.22
N PRO A 25 7.18 0.59 8.23
CA PRO A 25 7.42 1.32 9.48
C PRO A 25 6.13 1.40 10.30
N GLY A 26 6.22 1.30 11.64
CA GLY A 26 5.07 1.42 12.54
C GLY A 26 4.15 0.20 12.60
N ILE A 27 4.39 -0.86 11.81
CA ILE A 27 3.62 -2.11 11.86
C ILE A 27 4.48 -3.23 12.44
N PRO A 28 4.18 -3.71 13.67
CA PRO A 28 4.92 -4.81 14.29
C PRO A 28 4.94 -6.06 13.40
N GLY A 29 6.11 -6.68 13.27
CA GLY A 29 6.28 -7.91 12.48
C GLY A 29 6.34 -7.71 10.95
N ALA A 30 6.01 -6.53 10.43
CA ALA A 30 6.11 -6.24 9.00
C ALA A 30 7.58 -6.03 8.57
N LYS A 31 8.27 -7.14 8.28
CA LYS A 31 9.70 -7.19 7.94
C LYS A 31 9.98 -7.88 6.60
N GLY A 32 8.96 -8.07 5.76
CA GLY A 32 9.10 -8.70 4.46
C GLY A 32 10.12 -7.99 3.56
N ALA A 33 10.75 -8.77 2.68
CA ALA A 33 11.78 -8.28 1.76
C ALA A 33 11.56 -8.75 0.30
N VAL A 34 10.39 -9.32 0.01
CA VAL A 34 10.01 -9.71 -1.36
C VAL A 34 9.69 -8.46 -2.19
N GLY A 35 8.96 -7.52 -1.60
CA GLY A 35 8.74 -6.19 -2.14
C GLY A 35 9.74 -5.18 -1.56
N PRO A 36 9.92 -4.01 -2.21
CA PRO A 36 10.76 -2.96 -1.65
C PRO A 36 10.19 -2.50 -0.30
N PRO A 37 11.02 -1.99 0.62
CA PRO A 37 10.52 -1.39 1.85
C PRO A 37 9.54 -0.24 1.54
N LEU A 38 8.62 0.07 2.46
CA LEU A 38 7.65 1.17 2.30
C LEU A 38 8.02 2.42 3.12
N ASP A 39 9.21 2.44 3.73
CA ASP A 39 9.76 3.68 4.29
C ASP A 39 9.84 4.80 3.23
N GLY A 40 9.49 6.01 3.65
CA GLY A 40 9.40 7.19 2.78
C GLY A 40 8.46 7.08 1.58
N PHE A 41 7.51 6.13 1.60
CA PHE A 41 6.57 5.95 0.49
C PHE A 41 5.86 7.25 0.08
N GLY A 42 5.45 8.07 1.05
CA GLY A 42 4.76 9.35 0.80
C GLY A 42 5.58 10.38 0.04
N ARG A 43 6.91 10.20 -0.10
CA ARG A 43 7.79 11.06 -0.91
C ARG A 43 8.08 10.49 -2.31
N ARG A 44 7.62 9.27 -2.62
CA ARG A 44 7.90 8.63 -3.92
C ARG A 44 7.04 9.26 -5.00
N GLY A 45 7.63 9.49 -6.18
CA GLY A 45 6.91 9.97 -7.35
C GLY A 45 6.06 8.89 -8.05
N TYR A 46 6.39 7.61 -7.86
CA TYR A 46 5.75 6.49 -8.55
C TYR A 46 5.39 5.34 -7.60
N VAL A 47 4.28 4.67 -7.87
CA VAL A 47 3.90 3.38 -7.25
C VAL A 47 4.50 2.27 -8.09
N ALA A 48 5.33 1.43 -7.47
CA ALA A 48 6.02 0.30 -8.10
C ALA A 48 6.82 0.65 -9.38
N GLY A 49 7.15 1.92 -9.60
CA GLY A 49 7.78 2.39 -10.84
C GLY A 49 6.87 2.34 -12.08
N ARG A 50 5.56 2.16 -11.91
CA ARG A 50 4.59 1.99 -13.01
C ARG A 50 3.68 3.19 -13.21
N ILE A 51 3.10 3.69 -12.14
CA ILE A 51 2.11 4.77 -12.20
C ILE A 51 2.51 5.92 -11.27
N PRO A 52 2.13 7.17 -11.58
CA PRO A 52 2.33 8.30 -10.67
C PRO A 52 1.72 8.01 -9.30
N ASN A 53 2.41 8.44 -8.24
CA ASN A 53 1.95 8.28 -6.86
C ASN A 53 0.92 9.35 -6.49
N VAL A 54 -0.29 9.20 -7.03
CA VAL A 54 -1.46 10.01 -6.72
C VAL A 54 -2.54 9.14 -6.06
N PRO A 55 -3.43 9.73 -5.23
CA PRO A 55 -4.40 8.98 -4.42
C PRO A 55 -5.16 7.87 -5.17
N ASP A 56 -5.81 8.21 -6.28
CA ASP A 56 -6.64 7.26 -7.03
C ASP A 56 -5.80 6.18 -7.72
N GLY A 57 -4.57 6.54 -8.12
CA GLY A 57 -3.60 5.59 -8.69
C GLY A 57 -3.20 4.54 -7.66
N LEU A 58 -2.83 4.98 -6.46
CA LEU A 58 -2.44 4.09 -5.38
C LEU A 58 -3.60 3.19 -4.92
N VAL A 59 -4.82 3.74 -4.77
CA VAL A 59 -5.99 2.93 -4.38
C VAL A 59 -6.24 1.83 -5.41
N ARG A 60 -6.22 2.15 -6.71
CA ARG A 60 -6.38 1.13 -7.76
C ARG A 60 -5.28 0.06 -7.73
N TRP A 61 -4.03 0.47 -7.48
CA TRP A 61 -2.92 -0.47 -7.32
C TRP A 61 -3.10 -1.41 -6.13
N LEU A 62 -3.60 -0.91 -4.99
CA LEU A 62 -3.84 -1.72 -3.79
C LEU A 62 -5.00 -2.72 -3.98
N VAL A 63 -6.04 -2.35 -4.74
CA VAL A 63 -7.20 -3.20 -5.03
C VAL A 63 -6.86 -4.28 -6.09
N ASP A 64 -6.18 -3.89 -7.16
CA ASP A 64 -5.85 -4.80 -8.28
C ASP A 64 -4.53 -4.41 -8.97
N PRO A 65 -3.38 -4.81 -8.41
CA PRO A 65 -2.09 -4.48 -9.01
C PRO A 65 -1.90 -5.17 -10.37
N LYS A 66 -2.49 -6.36 -10.58
CA LYS A 66 -2.38 -7.14 -11.83
C LYS A 66 -3.14 -6.51 -13.00
N ALA A 67 -4.21 -5.76 -12.74
CA ALA A 67 -4.88 -4.97 -13.78
C ALA A 67 -4.06 -3.77 -14.27
N ILE A 68 -3.07 -3.32 -13.48
CA ILE A 68 -2.19 -2.20 -13.84
C ILE A 68 -0.86 -2.69 -14.42
N ASP A 69 -0.26 -3.70 -13.79
CA ASP A 69 0.95 -4.37 -14.26
C ASP A 69 0.76 -5.89 -14.15
N SER A 70 0.50 -6.56 -15.28
CA SER A 70 0.30 -8.01 -15.30
C SER A 70 1.53 -8.80 -14.82
N GLN A 71 2.72 -8.19 -14.86
CA GLN A 71 3.99 -8.81 -14.45
C GLN A 71 4.31 -8.59 -12.97
N THR A 72 3.57 -7.75 -12.24
CA THR A 72 3.82 -7.52 -10.81
C THR A 72 3.66 -8.80 -10.01
N VAL A 73 4.52 -9.02 -9.02
CA VAL A 73 4.38 -10.15 -8.07
C VAL A 73 3.41 -9.85 -6.94
N MET A 74 3.04 -8.57 -6.75
CA MET A 74 2.06 -8.19 -5.74
C MET A 74 0.70 -8.82 -6.10
N PRO A 75 0.12 -9.67 -5.24
CA PRO A 75 -1.16 -10.30 -5.53
C PRO A 75 -2.32 -9.33 -5.28
N ARG A 76 -3.52 -9.70 -5.75
CA ARG A 76 -4.75 -9.14 -5.21
C ARG A 76 -4.90 -9.62 -3.77
N VAL A 77 -4.70 -8.73 -2.80
CA VAL A 77 -4.80 -9.05 -1.37
C VAL A 77 -6.25 -9.11 -0.88
N GLY A 78 -7.22 -8.64 -1.67
CA GLY A 78 -8.64 -8.68 -1.34
C GLY A 78 -9.18 -7.43 -0.64
N LEU A 79 -8.42 -6.32 -0.66
CA LEU A 79 -8.93 -5.01 -0.21
C LEU A 79 -10.06 -4.55 -1.13
N ASP A 80 -11.13 -4.03 -0.54
CA ASP A 80 -12.08 -3.19 -1.25
C ASP A 80 -11.56 -1.75 -1.42
N HIS A 81 -12.32 -0.92 -2.12
CA HIS A 81 -11.94 0.45 -2.42
C HIS A 81 -11.79 1.35 -1.17
N ASP A 82 -12.64 1.19 -0.16
CA ASP A 82 -12.61 2.03 1.04
C ASP A 82 -11.49 1.58 1.99
N GLN A 83 -11.30 0.28 2.14
CA GLN A 83 -10.15 -0.28 2.86
C GLN A 83 -8.83 0.18 2.22
N ALA A 84 -8.73 0.13 0.88
CA ALA A 84 -7.55 0.60 0.15
C ALA A 84 -7.28 2.10 0.39
N ARG A 85 -8.31 2.94 0.55
CA ARG A 85 -8.14 4.36 0.91
C ARG A 85 -7.52 4.54 2.30
N HIS A 86 -7.95 3.75 3.28
CA HIS A 86 -7.35 3.77 4.62
C HIS A 86 -5.88 3.35 4.62
N VAL A 87 -5.55 2.27 3.89
CA VAL A 87 -4.17 1.82 3.67
C VAL A 87 -3.35 2.91 2.98
N ALA A 88 -3.85 3.47 1.89
CA ALA A 88 -3.17 4.54 1.16
C ALA A 88 -2.95 5.79 2.02
N ALA A 89 -3.93 6.17 2.85
CA ALA A 89 -3.78 7.27 3.79
C ALA A 89 -2.63 7.06 4.77
N TYR A 90 -2.47 5.84 5.30
CA TYR A 90 -1.32 5.48 6.12
C TYR A 90 0.01 5.56 5.35
N LEU A 91 0.07 4.98 4.15
CA LEU A 91 1.28 4.99 3.33
C LEU A 91 1.75 6.42 3.01
N TYR A 92 0.83 7.37 2.82
CA TYR A 92 1.18 8.78 2.62
C TYR A 92 1.72 9.49 3.88
N THR A 93 1.51 8.92 5.08
CA THR A 93 2.16 9.43 6.30
C THR A 93 3.64 9.04 6.39
N LEU A 94 4.07 8.01 5.65
CA LEU A 94 5.44 7.50 5.68
C LEU A 94 6.35 8.43 4.89
N ARG A 95 7.03 9.34 5.60
CA ARG A 95 8.06 10.23 5.07
C ARG A 95 9.42 9.85 5.65
#